data_AF-A0A934A7Z2-F1
#
_entry.id   AF-A0A934A7Z2-F1
#
_cell.length_a   1.000
_cell.length_b   1.000
_cell.length_c   1.000
_cell.angle_alpha   90.00
_cell.angle_beta   90.00
_cell.angle_gamma   90.00
#
_symmetry.space_group_name_H-M   'P 1'
#
loop_
_entity.id
_entity.type
_entity.pdbx_description
1 polymer ?
#
loop_
_entity_poly.entity_id
_entity_poly.type
_entity_poly.pdbx_seq_one_letter_code
_entity_poly.pdbx_strand_id
1 'polypeptide(L)'
;MTDSISEPYLSRLSDFIALYLGLHFPQKRWQDLDRAMSAAAVKLGFDNAAACARWLLSSPPSRRHIEVLASCLTVGESYFFREMKGFEAFLKHILPDLIASRSKTTRRIRIWSAGCATGEEPYTIAMLLDQKLPSLCDWDINILATDINPFFLKKAKEGLYSEWSFRGTRSDIKERYFIQSGDRLFRVAGNIKKMVTFDYFNLVEDPSPLISADIGTMDVIFCRNVLMYFDTTGAGKTARRFYHALTDGGWLIVSPAEASQALFSEYATENFPGAILFRKPATDAAERKRGHGTEYGIKDTSRGMKTANVEMGEVPASIPFPGTSPTHASASSEQEPPPQSEETENRTSGPPAPGSDLYAEASELLEKGLNREAAAKALALLHQGQSDAQGMALLARAYANGGEAEKALEWCRRAVAAERLNAVHYYLLATIAQEMDQTEAAAKALRQALYLDQDLVPAHIALGVISRKTGSVALSEK
;
A
#
# COMPACT_ATOMS: atom_id res chain seq x y z
N MET A 1 -1.80 32.62 -8.14
CA MET A 1 -1.60 31.80 -9.36
C MET A 1 -1.89 30.38 -8.95
N THR A 2 -2.65 29.62 -9.73
CA THR A 2 -3.21 28.32 -9.30
C THR A 2 -2.12 27.33 -8.89
N ASP A 3 -2.11 26.92 -7.62
CA ASP A 3 -1.18 25.92 -7.06
C ASP A 3 -1.44 24.50 -7.57
N SER A 4 -2.58 24.28 -8.23
CA SER A 4 -3.01 22.99 -8.79
C SER A 4 -2.37 22.72 -10.16
N ILE A 5 -2.04 21.45 -10.41
CA ILE A 5 -1.45 20.97 -11.65
C ILE A 5 -2.53 20.91 -12.75
N SER A 6 -2.28 21.50 -13.92
CA SER A 6 -3.21 21.41 -15.05
C SER A 6 -3.33 19.97 -15.59
N GLU A 7 -4.50 19.60 -16.12
CA GLU A 7 -4.80 18.24 -16.63
C GLU A 7 -3.75 17.64 -17.58
N PRO A 8 -3.20 18.34 -18.58
CA PRO A 8 -2.18 17.75 -19.46
C PRO A 8 -0.90 17.34 -18.71
N TYR A 9 -0.56 18.07 -17.65
CA TYR A 9 0.58 17.74 -16.79
C TYR A 9 0.25 16.60 -15.83
N LEU A 10 -0.99 16.51 -15.32
CA LEU A 10 -1.44 15.38 -14.50
C LEU A 10 -1.41 14.06 -15.27
N SER A 11 -1.81 14.06 -16.54
CA SER A 11 -1.71 12.87 -17.40
C SER A 11 -0.25 12.40 -17.52
N ARG A 12 0.67 13.30 -17.91
CA ARG A 12 2.09 12.98 -18.04
C ARG A 12 2.72 12.57 -16.72
N LEU A 13 2.27 13.17 -15.61
CA LEU A 13 2.72 12.82 -14.29
C LEU A 13 2.23 11.44 -13.86
N SER A 14 1.00 11.07 -14.21
CA SER A 14 0.50 9.71 -14.00
C SER A 14 1.38 8.69 -14.73
N ASP A 15 1.74 8.94 -15.98
CA ASP A 15 2.64 8.08 -16.75
C ASP A 15 4.04 8.00 -16.12
N PHE A 16 4.56 9.13 -15.65
CA PHE A 16 5.83 9.20 -14.91
C PHE A 16 5.79 8.37 -13.63
N ILE A 17 4.73 8.50 -12.83
CA ILE A 17 4.56 7.75 -11.57
C ILE A 17 4.40 6.26 -11.86
N ALA A 18 3.68 5.86 -12.91
CA ALA A 18 3.59 4.47 -13.33
C ALA A 18 4.96 3.92 -13.76
N LEU A 19 5.74 4.70 -14.51
CA LEU A 19 7.07 4.28 -14.96
C LEU A 19 8.05 4.04 -13.79
N TYR A 20 8.07 4.93 -12.80
CA TYR A 20 9.08 4.90 -11.74
C TYR A 20 8.63 4.23 -10.44
N LEU A 21 7.34 4.21 -10.13
CA LEU A 21 6.79 3.61 -8.91
C LEU A 21 5.83 2.44 -9.20
N GLY A 22 5.46 2.22 -10.46
CA GLY A 22 4.43 1.25 -10.86
C GLY A 22 3.00 1.75 -10.68
N LEU A 23 2.77 2.77 -9.85
CA LEU A 23 1.43 3.21 -9.46
C LEU A 23 0.68 3.90 -10.60
N HIS A 24 -0.55 3.46 -10.85
CA HIS A 24 -1.43 4.03 -11.86
C HIS A 24 -2.48 4.97 -11.25
N PHE A 25 -2.53 6.20 -11.75
CA PHE A 25 -3.53 7.20 -11.38
C PHE A 25 -4.42 7.52 -12.58
N PRO A 26 -5.59 6.85 -12.73
CA PRO A 26 -6.54 7.18 -13.78
C PRO A 26 -7.10 8.58 -13.58
N GLN A 27 -7.70 9.19 -14.62
CA GLN A 27 -8.22 10.56 -14.58
C GLN A 27 -9.13 10.83 -13.37
N LYS A 28 -9.99 9.86 -13.00
CA LYS A 28 -10.86 9.94 -11.83
C LYS A 28 -10.13 10.11 -10.48
N ARG A 29 -8.83 9.79 -10.42
CA ARG A 29 -7.96 9.90 -9.24
C ARG A 29 -6.93 11.03 -9.35
N TRP A 30 -7.04 11.91 -10.35
CA TRP A 30 -6.10 13.03 -10.48
C TRP A 30 -6.17 14.02 -9.32
N GLN A 31 -7.31 14.13 -8.63
CA GLN A 31 -7.41 14.91 -7.40
C GLN A 31 -6.55 14.32 -6.26
N ASP A 32 -6.50 13.00 -6.14
CA ASP A 32 -5.62 12.32 -5.19
C ASP A 32 -4.14 12.57 -5.56
N LEU A 33 -3.83 12.48 -6.86
CA LEU A 33 -2.49 12.72 -7.37
C LEU A 33 -2.05 14.17 -7.09
N ASP A 34 -2.87 15.17 -7.40
CA ASP A 34 -2.56 16.59 -7.15
C ASP A 34 -2.33 16.88 -5.65
N ARG A 35 -3.15 16.29 -4.78
CA ARG A 35 -2.99 16.40 -3.32
C ARG A 35 -1.70 15.75 -2.82
N ALA A 36 -1.41 14.53 -3.28
CA ALA A 36 -0.19 13.83 -2.92
C ALA A 36 1.06 14.58 -3.44
N MET A 37 0.96 15.17 -4.62
CA MET A 37 2.02 16.01 -5.20
C MET A 37 2.23 17.32 -4.45
N SER A 38 1.17 17.91 -3.90
CA SER A 38 1.28 19.06 -3.00
C SER A 38 2.07 18.69 -1.74
N ALA A 39 1.77 17.54 -1.12
CA ALA A 39 2.53 17.05 0.02
C ALA A 39 3.99 16.72 -0.33
N ALA A 40 4.23 16.14 -1.52
CA ALA A 40 5.58 15.84 -2.00
C ALA A 40 6.39 17.11 -2.30
N ALA A 41 5.77 18.14 -2.88
CA ALA A 41 6.42 19.43 -3.19
C ALA A 41 7.03 20.05 -1.92
N VAL A 42 6.29 20.08 -0.81
CA VAL A 42 6.77 20.58 0.48
C VAL A 42 8.00 19.80 0.95
N LYS A 43 7.95 18.46 0.92
CA LYS A 43 9.08 17.60 1.36
C LYS A 43 10.31 17.71 0.46
N LEU A 44 10.12 18.06 -0.81
CA LEU A 44 11.18 18.24 -1.79
C LEU A 44 11.70 19.69 -1.87
N GLY A 45 11.04 20.63 -1.19
CA GLY A 45 11.44 22.05 -1.17
C GLY A 45 10.99 22.85 -2.40
N PHE A 46 9.88 22.47 -3.03
CA PHE A 46 9.25 23.25 -4.10
C PHE A 46 8.13 24.12 -3.56
N ASP A 47 7.94 25.29 -4.17
CA ASP A 47 6.93 26.26 -3.76
C ASP A 47 5.49 25.73 -3.91
N ASN A 48 5.22 24.92 -4.93
CA ASN A 48 3.92 24.32 -5.18
C ASN A 48 4.00 23.02 -6.00
N ALA A 49 2.87 22.30 -6.07
CA ALA A 49 2.73 21.05 -6.79
C ALA A 49 3.05 21.19 -8.29
N ALA A 50 2.62 22.28 -8.91
CA ALA A 50 2.87 22.54 -10.33
C ALA A 50 4.36 22.70 -10.66
N ALA A 51 5.13 23.40 -9.82
CA ALA A 51 6.58 23.54 -9.97
C ALA A 51 7.30 22.20 -9.79
N CYS A 52 6.92 21.43 -8.77
CA CYS A 52 7.44 20.09 -8.52
C CYS A 52 7.16 19.15 -9.72
N ALA A 53 5.93 19.12 -10.21
CA ALA A 53 5.52 18.28 -11.35
C ALA A 53 6.30 18.64 -12.63
N ARG A 54 6.44 19.94 -12.95
CA ARG A 54 7.24 20.38 -14.10
C ARG A 54 8.69 19.91 -14.00
N TRP A 55 9.29 20.05 -12.82
CA TRP A 55 10.66 19.63 -12.57
C TRP A 55 10.83 18.11 -12.73
N LEU A 56 9.98 17.30 -12.09
CA LEU A 56 10.00 15.84 -12.22
C LEU A 56 9.85 15.37 -13.67
N LEU A 57 9.01 16.04 -14.46
CA LEU A 57 8.80 15.70 -15.87
C LEU A 57 9.94 16.15 -16.80
N SER A 58 10.91 16.92 -16.29
CA SER A 58 12.02 17.48 -17.07
C SER A 58 13.35 16.75 -16.87
N SER A 59 13.45 15.87 -15.87
CA SER A 59 14.71 15.20 -15.52
C SER A 59 14.43 13.86 -14.84
N PRO A 60 15.30 12.85 -15.02
CA PRO A 60 15.16 11.59 -14.29
C PRO A 60 15.20 11.81 -12.77
N PRO A 61 14.28 11.20 -12.00
CA PRO A 61 14.25 11.34 -10.55
C PRO A 61 15.45 10.61 -9.91
N SER A 62 16.05 11.22 -8.90
CA SER A 62 16.95 10.49 -7.99
C SER A 62 16.16 9.58 -7.03
N ARG A 63 16.85 8.62 -6.40
CA ARG A 63 16.26 7.74 -5.37
C ARG A 63 15.51 8.49 -4.27
N ARG A 64 16.04 9.62 -3.79
CA ARG A 64 15.37 10.46 -2.78
C ARG A 64 14.01 10.97 -3.27
N HIS A 65 13.90 11.35 -4.55
CA HIS A 65 12.63 11.79 -5.12
C HIS A 65 11.61 10.65 -5.12
N ILE A 66 12.03 9.44 -5.54
CA ILE A 66 11.16 8.25 -5.53
C ILE A 66 10.69 7.93 -4.12
N GLU A 67 11.59 7.91 -3.14
CA GLU A 67 11.25 7.64 -1.73
C GLU A 67 10.25 8.67 -1.15
N VAL A 68 10.43 9.96 -1.47
CA VAL A 68 9.49 11.01 -1.04
C VAL A 68 8.14 10.85 -1.73
N LEU A 69 8.12 10.61 -3.04
CA LEU A 69 6.90 10.36 -3.80
C LEU A 69 6.15 9.15 -3.25
N ALA A 70 6.86 8.03 -3.04
CA ALA A 70 6.30 6.82 -2.43
C ALA A 70 5.67 7.13 -1.07
N SER A 71 6.34 7.92 -0.22
CA SER A 71 5.80 8.31 1.10
C SER A 71 4.47 9.06 1.07
N CYS A 72 4.13 9.67 -0.07
CA CYS A 72 2.92 10.46 -0.26
C CYS A 72 1.87 9.73 -1.10
N LEU A 73 2.27 8.82 -1.98
CA LEU A 73 1.39 8.19 -2.98
C LEU A 73 0.95 6.78 -2.61
N THR A 74 1.69 6.07 -1.75
CA THR A 74 1.34 4.69 -1.36
C THR A 74 0.28 4.67 -0.25
N VAL A 75 -0.62 3.69 -0.32
CA VAL A 75 -1.60 3.41 0.75
C VAL A 75 -1.03 2.35 1.70
N GLY A 76 -0.96 2.67 2.99
CA GLY A 76 -0.36 1.81 4.02
C GLY A 76 -1.35 1.00 4.85
N GLU A 77 -2.59 0.81 4.38
CA GLU A 77 -3.63 0.14 5.16
C GLU A 77 -3.37 -1.38 5.21
N SER A 78 -2.99 -1.86 6.40
CA SER A 78 -2.63 -3.25 6.67
C SER A 78 -3.10 -3.66 8.08
N TYR A 79 -3.19 -4.97 8.31
CA TYR A 79 -3.52 -5.56 9.61
C TYR A 79 -3.11 -7.02 9.69
N PHE A 80 -2.89 -7.49 10.92
CA PHE A 80 -2.50 -8.86 11.18
C PHE A 80 -3.60 -9.84 10.74
N PHE A 81 -3.19 -10.95 10.12
CA PHE A 81 -4.09 -12.00 9.63
C PHE A 81 -5.14 -11.50 8.61
N ARG A 82 -4.80 -10.47 7.82
CA ARG A 82 -5.64 -9.99 6.71
C ARG A 82 -5.86 -11.07 5.66
N GLU A 83 -7.11 -11.23 5.22
CA GLU A 83 -7.60 -12.23 4.24
C GLU A 83 -6.97 -13.64 4.42
N MET A 84 -7.30 -14.29 5.53
CA MET A 84 -6.68 -15.56 5.93
C MET A 84 -6.75 -16.72 4.93
N LYS A 85 -7.60 -16.68 3.90
CA LYS A 85 -7.77 -17.81 2.96
C LYS A 85 -6.49 -18.16 2.19
N GLY A 86 -5.70 -17.17 1.78
CA GLY A 86 -4.39 -17.41 1.16
C GLY A 86 -3.42 -18.09 2.12
N PHE A 87 -3.38 -17.62 3.38
CA PHE A 87 -2.57 -18.24 4.43
C PHE A 87 -3.05 -19.66 4.79
N GLU A 88 -4.36 -19.89 4.88
CA GLU A 88 -4.92 -21.22 5.15
C GLU A 88 -4.49 -22.23 4.08
N ALA A 89 -4.55 -21.84 2.80
CA ALA A 89 -4.09 -22.68 1.69
C ALA A 89 -2.57 -22.94 1.79
N PHE A 90 -1.78 -21.90 2.07
CA PHE A 90 -0.35 -22.04 2.33
C PHE A 90 -0.06 -23.05 3.44
N LEU A 91 -0.69 -22.91 4.61
CA LEU A 91 -0.40 -23.76 5.77
C LEU A 91 -0.86 -25.21 5.59
N LYS A 92 -1.95 -25.44 4.85
CA LYS A 92 -2.54 -26.78 4.68
C LYS A 92 -1.92 -27.56 3.52
N HIS A 93 -1.52 -26.88 2.45
CA HIS A 93 -1.15 -27.54 1.20
C HIS A 93 0.29 -27.27 0.76
N ILE A 94 0.86 -26.11 1.07
CA ILE A 94 2.17 -25.71 0.57
C ILE A 94 3.26 -25.97 1.60
N LEU A 95 3.06 -25.49 2.83
CA LEU A 95 4.03 -25.59 3.91
C LEU A 95 4.38 -27.05 4.26
N PRO A 96 3.45 -28.02 4.35
CA PRO A 96 3.79 -29.41 4.65
C PRO A 96 4.73 -30.03 3.61
N ASP A 97 4.51 -29.75 2.32
CA ASP A 97 5.34 -30.25 1.23
C ASP A 97 6.74 -29.59 1.22
N LEU A 98 6.80 -28.29 1.52
CA LEU A 98 8.07 -27.59 1.74
C LEU A 98 8.84 -28.19 2.92
N ILE A 99 8.17 -28.47 4.04
CA ILE A 99 8.79 -29.11 5.20
C ILE A 99 9.33 -30.49 4.82
N ALA A 100 8.52 -31.32 4.15
CA ALA A 100 8.89 -32.68 3.77
C ALA A 100 10.09 -32.72 2.81
N SER A 101 10.15 -31.78 1.86
CA SER A 101 11.24 -31.69 0.87
C SER A 101 12.52 -31.09 1.46
N ARG A 102 12.41 -30.02 2.27
CA ARG A 102 13.55 -29.29 2.83
C ARG A 102 14.14 -29.95 4.07
N SER A 103 13.35 -30.69 4.86
CA SER A 103 13.83 -31.39 6.07
C SER A 103 14.93 -32.41 5.80
N LYS A 104 14.94 -32.97 4.59
CA LYS A 104 15.92 -33.96 4.11
C LYS A 104 17.16 -33.33 3.46
N THR A 105 17.15 -32.01 3.26
CA THR A 105 18.20 -31.30 2.52
C THR A 105 18.74 -30.14 3.36
N THR A 106 18.28 -28.92 3.11
CA THR A 106 18.86 -27.70 3.66
C THR A 106 18.21 -27.24 4.96
N ARG A 107 16.99 -27.71 5.28
CA ARG A 107 16.12 -27.14 6.33
C ARG A 107 16.00 -25.62 6.25
N ARG A 108 16.02 -25.10 5.02
CA ARG A 108 15.88 -23.68 4.73
C ARG A 108 14.55 -23.41 4.03
N ILE A 109 13.84 -22.39 4.48
CA ILE A 109 12.63 -21.87 3.82
C ILE A 109 12.83 -20.36 3.60
N ARG A 110 12.71 -19.93 2.34
CA ARG A 110 12.82 -18.53 1.93
C ARG A 110 11.47 -18.02 1.48
N ILE A 111 10.96 -16.99 2.17
CA ILE A 111 9.69 -16.35 1.86
C ILE A 111 9.95 -14.87 1.59
N TRP A 112 9.29 -14.34 0.57
CA TRP A 112 9.30 -12.91 0.28
C TRP A 112 7.90 -12.32 0.46
N SER A 113 7.73 -11.35 1.36
CA SER A 113 6.55 -10.46 1.41
C SER A 113 6.88 -9.18 0.64
N ALA A 114 6.35 -9.07 -0.57
CA ALA A 114 6.59 -8.01 -1.53
C ALA A 114 5.48 -6.95 -1.46
N GLY A 115 5.83 -5.75 -1.00
CA GLY A 115 4.89 -4.67 -0.64
C GLY A 115 4.34 -4.87 0.76
N CYS A 116 5.23 -4.99 1.75
CA CYS A 116 4.87 -5.40 3.11
C CYS A 116 4.20 -4.31 3.96
N ALA A 117 4.06 -3.09 3.45
CA ALA A 117 3.55 -1.93 4.16
C ALA A 117 4.21 -1.81 5.56
N THR A 118 3.40 -1.63 6.61
CA THR A 118 3.86 -1.46 8.00
C THR A 118 4.21 -2.78 8.70
N GLY A 119 4.31 -3.90 7.99
CA GLY A 119 4.95 -5.14 8.46
C GLY A 119 4.04 -6.19 9.09
N GLU A 120 2.72 -5.98 9.11
CA GLU A 120 1.78 -6.93 9.69
C GLU A 120 1.75 -8.27 8.93
N GLU A 121 1.88 -8.25 7.60
CA GLU A 121 1.95 -9.46 6.77
C GLU A 121 3.18 -10.35 7.08
N PRO A 122 4.43 -9.86 6.99
CA PRO A 122 5.59 -10.71 7.25
C PRO A 122 5.65 -11.20 8.70
N TYR A 123 5.16 -10.42 9.65
CA TYR A 123 5.01 -10.89 11.03
C TYR A 123 3.89 -11.93 11.19
N THR A 124 2.79 -11.81 10.45
CA THR A 124 1.76 -12.87 10.38
C THR A 124 2.37 -14.17 9.87
N ILE A 125 3.16 -14.11 8.79
CA ILE A 125 3.89 -15.28 8.25
C ILE A 125 4.80 -15.88 9.34
N ALA A 126 5.61 -15.06 10.00
CA ALA A 126 6.53 -15.52 11.05
C ALA A 126 5.79 -16.21 12.21
N MET A 127 4.67 -15.65 12.68
CA MET A 127 3.85 -16.25 13.73
C MET A 127 3.23 -17.58 13.29
N LEU A 128 2.72 -17.64 12.06
CA LEU A 128 2.14 -18.88 11.52
C LEU A 128 3.19 -19.98 11.36
N LEU A 129 4.42 -19.62 10.96
CA LEU A 129 5.54 -20.55 10.91
C LEU A 129 5.94 -21.05 12.29
N ASP A 130 6.04 -20.16 13.30
CA ASP A 130 6.30 -20.54 14.70
C ASP A 130 5.25 -21.53 15.24
N GLN A 131 3.99 -21.39 14.84
CA GLN A 131 2.92 -22.33 15.22
C GLN A 131 2.97 -23.68 14.52
N LYS A 132 3.52 -23.75 13.31
CA LYS A 132 3.40 -24.94 12.44
C LYS A 132 4.68 -25.73 12.25
N LEU A 133 5.84 -25.10 12.37
CA LEU A 133 7.13 -25.78 12.22
C LEU A 133 7.52 -26.50 13.51
N PRO A 134 7.58 -27.84 13.52
CA PRO A 134 8.18 -28.56 14.63
C PRO A 134 9.68 -28.23 14.69
N SER A 135 10.18 -27.96 15.90
CA SER A 135 11.59 -27.58 16.13
C SER A 135 12.05 -26.42 15.25
N LEU A 136 11.35 -25.28 15.28
CA LEU A 136 11.68 -24.08 14.50
C LEU A 136 13.18 -23.68 14.61
N CYS A 137 13.83 -23.94 15.74
CA CYS A 137 15.25 -23.69 15.95
C CYS A 137 16.20 -24.46 15.01
N ASP A 138 15.74 -25.57 14.43
CA ASP A 138 16.50 -26.39 13.49
C ASP A 138 16.36 -25.93 12.03
N TRP A 139 15.53 -24.90 11.80
CA TRP A 139 15.23 -24.35 10.49
C TRP A 139 15.89 -22.99 10.28
N ASP A 140 16.48 -22.81 9.10
CA ASP A 140 16.92 -21.51 8.61
C ASP A 140 15.74 -20.84 7.88
N ILE A 141 14.98 -20.04 8.63
CA ILE A 141 13.83 -19.30 8.11
C ILE A 141 14.27 -17.89 7.76
N ASN A 142 14.15 -17.54 6.49
CA ASN A 142 14.37 -16.18 6.01
C ASN A 142 13.08 -15.62 5.40
N ILE A 143 12.48 -14.66 6.10
CA ILE A 143 11.36 -13.86 5.58
C ILE A 143 11.93 -12.51 5.17
N LEU A 144 12.12 -12.32 3.87
CA LEU A 144 12.43 -11.02 3.29
C LEU A 144 11.12 -10.24 3.16
N ALA A 145 11.07 -9.03 3.72
CA ALA A 145 9.94 -8.14 3.63
C ALA A 145 10.39 -6.82 3.00
N THR A 146 9.78 -6.46 1.87
CA THR A 146 10.20 -5.27 1.13
C THR A 146 9.06 -4.32 0.83
N ASP A 147 9.35 -3.03 0.82
CA ASP A 147 8.43 -1.99 0.41
C ASP A 147 9.18 -0.83 -0.25
N ILE A 148 8.48 -0.04 -1.06
CA ILE A 148 9.01 1.17 -1.68
C ILE A 148 8.91 2.38 -0.72
N ASN A 149 8.05 2.32 0.28
CA ASN A 149 7.86 3.41 1.23
C ASN A 149 8.78 3.27 2.47
N PRO A 150 9.81 4.13 2.61
CA PRO A 150 10.75 4.02 3.73
C PRO A 150 10.11 4.30 5.10
N PHE A 151 9.02 5.08 5.15
CA PHE A 151 8.30 5.33 6.41
C PHE A 151 7.55 4.10 6.91
N PHE A 152 7.00 3.31 5.98
CA PHE A 152 6.37 2.03 6.32
C PHE A 152 7.40 1.03 6.82
N LEU A 153 8.54 0.91 6.13
CA LEU A 153 9.65 0.06 6.56
C LEU A 153 10.18 0.45 7.94
N LYS A 154 10.27 1.75 8.25
CA LYS A 154 10.67 2.22 9.58
C LYS A 154 9.70 1.72 10.66
N LYS A 155 8.39 1.90 10.46
CA LYS A 155 7.36 1.40 11.39
C LYS A 155 7.40 -0.12 11.54
N ALA A 156 7.58 -0.84 10.44
CA ALA A 156 7.70 -2.30 10.41
C ALA A 156 8.92 -2.78 11.22
N LYS A 157 10.07 -2.12 11.03
CA LYS A 157 11.31 -2.37 11.79
C LYS A 157 11.17 -2.01 13.27
N GLU A 158 10.37 -1.02 13.64
CA GLU A 158 10.06 -0.74 15.05
C GLU A 158 9.21 -1.86 15.67
N GLY A 159 8.22 -2.35 14.91
CA GLY A 159 7.34 -3.45 15.30
C GLY A 159 6.39 -3.08 16.42
N LEU A 160 5.91 -1.81 16.42
CA LEU A 160 4.98 -1.25 17.38
C LEU A 160 3.63 -0.96 16.70
N TYR A 161 2.56 -1.53 17.25
CA TYR A 161 1.24 -1.52 16.64
C TYR A 161 0.17 -1.07 17.64
N SER A 162 -0.80 -0.31 17.17
CA SER A 162 -2.00 0.06 17.93
C SER A 162 -3.08 -1.03 17.82
N GLU A 163 -4.12 -0.91 18.65
CA GLU A 163 -5.28 -1.82 18.64
C GLU A 163 -5.90 -2.02 17.25
N TRP A 164 -5.89 -0.97 16.41
CA TRP A 164 -6.44 -1.03 15.05
C TRP A 164 -5.83 -2.16 14.22
N SER A 165 -4.54 -2.43 14.40
CA SER A 165 -3.81 -3.47 13.65
C SER A 165 -4.31 -4.89 13.96
N PHE A 166 -5.07 -5.05 15.05
CA PHE A 166 -5.59 -6.33 15.55
C PHE A 166 -7.07 -6.57 15.24
N ARG A 167 -7.73 -5.71 14.44
CA ARG A 167 -9.18 -5.77 14.12
C ARG A 167 -9.70 -7.09 13.52
N GLY A 168 -8.82 -8.02 13.16
CA GLY A 168 -9.15 -9.39 12.74
C GLY A 168 -8.30 -10.47 13.43
N THR A 169 -7.63 -10.12 14.53
CA THR A 169 -6.68 -11.00 15.23
C THR A 169 -7.30 -11.56 16.50
N ARG A 170 -7.18 -12.88 16.70
CA ARG A 170 -7.64 -13.53 17.93
C ARG A 170 -6.80 -13.09 19.14
N SER A 171 -7.42 -13.01 20.31
CA SER A 171 -6.75 -12.58 21.54
C SER A 171 -5.57 -13.46 21.94
N ASP A 172 -5.68 -14.78 21.75
CA ASP A 172 -4.62 -15.74 22.09
C ASP A 172 -3.33 -15.53 21.27
N ILE A 173 -3.46 -15.07 20.03
CA ILE A 173 -2.32 -14.70 19.19
C ILE A 173 -1.65 -13.44 19.74
N LYS A 174 -2.46 -12.45 20.11
CA LYS A 174 -1.99 -11.17 20.64
C LYS A 174 -1.23 -11.37 21.94
N GLU A 175 -1.79 -12.15 22.86
CA GLU A 175 -1.18 -12.50 24.16
C GLU A 175 0.15 -13.26 23.99
N ARG A 176 0.24 -14.14 22.99
CA ARG A 176 1.43 -14.97 22.78
C ARG A 176 2.58 -14.22 22.09
N TYR A 177 2.28 -13.38 21.11
CA TYR A 177 3.30 -12.82 20.21
C TYR A 177 3.54 -11.32 20.36
N PHE A 178 2.86 -10.67 21.30
CA PHE A 178 3.01 -9.25 21.53
C PHE A 178 3.19 -8.92 23.00
N ILE A 179 3.99 -7.89 23.26
CA ILE A 179 4.27 -7.36 24.59
C ILE A 179 3.67 -5.96 24.65
N GLN A 180 2.80 -5.71 25.63
CA GLN A 180 2.25 -4.37 25.84
C GLN A 180 3.38 -3.37 26.15
N SER A 181 3.39 -2.25 25.45
CA SER A 181 4.45 -1.24 25.47
C SER A 181 3.85 0.16 25.55
N GLY A 182 3.25 0.49 26.70
CA GLY A 182 2.54 1.74 26.97
C GLY A 182 1.02 1.63 26.84
N ASP A 183 0.35 2.77 26.87
CA ASP A 183 -1.11 2.84 26.77
C ASP A 183 -1.54 2.57 25.31
N ARG A 184 -1.97 1.34 25.05
CA ARG A 184 -2.55 0.86 23.77
C ARG A 184 -1.56 0.64 22.63
N LEU A 185 -0.28 0.47 22.94
CA LEU A 185 0.74 0.03 21.97
C LEU A 185 1.24 -1.37 22.30
N PHE A 186 1.45 -2.16 21.27
CA PHE A 186 1.87 -3.56 21.35
C PHE A 186 3.11 -3.76 20.51
N ARG A 187 4.15 -4.33 21.11
CA ARG A 187 5.42 -4.63 20.46
C ARG A 187 5.47 -6.10 20.05
N VAL A 188 5.86 -6.38 18.82
CA VAL A 188 6.10 -7.77 18.37
C VAL A 188 7.21 -8.41 19.20
N ALA A 189 6.99 -9.66 19.63
CA ALA A 189 7.95 -10.43 20.40
C ALA A 189 9.29 -10.58 19.66
N GLY A 190 10.40 -10.47 20.40
CA GLY A 190 11.74 -10.41 19.82
C GLY A 190 12.14 -11.64 18.99
N ASN A 191 11.64 -12.83 19.34
CA ASN A 191 11.87 -14.07 18.58
C ASN A 191 11.20 -14.02 17.20
N ILE A 192 9.95 -13.56 17.13
CA ILE A 192 9.24 -13.37 15.85
C ILE A 192 9.90 -12.28 15.02
N LYS A 193 10.28 -11.19 15.68
CA LYS A 193 10.92 -10.05 15.01
C LYS A 193 12.22 -10.44 14.30
N LYS A 194 13.00 -11.36 14.87
CA LYS A 194 14.26 -11.86 14.30
C LYS A 194 14.09 -12.72 13.04
N MET A 195 12.90 -13.24 12.78
CA MET A 195 12.63 -14.06 11.58
C MET A 195 12.45 -13.22 10.31
N VAL A 196 12.26 -11.91 10.46
CA VAL A 196 11.92 -11.00 9.37
C VAL A 196 13.05 -10.01 9.11
N THR A 197 13.52 -9.96 7.87
CA THR A 197 14.46 -8.96 7.38
C THR A 197 13.72 -7.95 6.52
N PHE A 198 13.79 -6.66 6.89
CA PHE A 198 13.12 -5.58 6.16
C PHE A 198 14.11 -4.80 5.29
N ASP A 199 13.81 -4.68 4.00
CA ASP A 199 14.63 -3.91 3.07
C ASP A 199 13.81 -3.05 2.09
N TYR A 200 14.46 -2.05 1.52
CA TYR A 200 13.87 -1.23 0.46
C TYR A 200 13.92 -1.99 -0.85
N PHE A 201 12.78 -2.10 -1.54
CA PHE A 201 12.76 -2.61 -2.91
C PHE A 201 11.62 -1.98 -3.71
N ASN A 202 11.96 -1.45 -4.88
CA ASN A 202 10.99 -0.97 -5.84
C ASN A 202 10.63 -2.10 -6.82
N LEU A 203 9.38 -2.55 -6.79
CA LEU A 203 8.92 -3.70 -7.56
C LEU A 203 8.92 -3.49 -9.09
N VAL A 204 9.03 -2.25 -9.58
CA VAL A 204 9.14 -1.98 -11.02
C VAL A 204 10.58 -1.82 -11.51
N GLU A 205 11.53 -1.59 -10.60
CA GLU A 205 12.95 -1.52 -10.93
C GLU A 205 13.53 -2.91 -11.23
N ASP A 206 14.50 -2.95 -12.14
CA ASP A 206 15.30 -4.15 -12.31
C ASP A 206 16.20 -4.33 -11.09
N PRO A 207 16.18 -5.51 -10.45
CA PRO A 207 17.00 -5.74 -9.27
C PRO A 207 18.46 -5.66 -9.68
N SER A 208 19.24 -4.93 -8.88
CA SER A 208 20.70 -4.99 -8.96
C SER A 208 21.17 -6.46 -8.88
N PRO A 209 22.29 -6.84 -9.50
CA PRO A 209 22.85 -8.18 -9.36
C PRO A 209 23.03 -8.65 -7.91
N LEU A 210 23.29 -7.72 -6.98
CA LEU A 210 23.41 -8.01 -5.54
C LEU A 210 22.05 -8.40 -4.92
N ILE A 211 21.02 -7.61 -5.20
CA ILE A 211 19.64 -7.87 -4.76
C ILE A 211 19.09 -9.13 -5.43
N SER A 212 19.51 -9.42 -6.67
CA SER A 212 19.13 -10.64 -7.39
C SER A 212 19.64 -11.91 -6.71
N ALA A 213 20.74 -11.85 -5.94
CA ALA A 213 21.23 -12.98 -5.15
C ALA A 213 20.37 -13.21 -3.88
N ASP A 214 19.93 -12.13 -3.23
CA ASP A 214 19.06 -12.19 -2.03
C ASP A 214 17.59 -12.45 -2.36
N ILE A 215 17.12 -12.03 -3.53
CA ILE A 215 15.77 -12.28 -4.07
C ILE A 215 15.74 -13.58 -4.90
N GLY A 216 16.88 -14.06 -5.38
CA GLY A 216 16.96 -15.29 -6.17
C GLY A 216 16.71 -16.53 -5.32
N THR A 217 15.84 -17.43 -5.80
CA THR A 217 15.44 -18.72 -5.20
C THR A 217 14.51 -18.63 -3.98
N MET A 218 13.37 -17.96 -4.13
CA MET A 218 12.28 -17.97 -3.15
C MET A 218 11.45 -19.27 -3.24
N ASP A 219 11.07 -19.82 -2.10
CA ASP A 219 10.11 -20.93 -2.04
C ASP A 219 8.68 -20.39 -2.21
N VAL A 220 8.39 -19.25 -1.56
CA VAL A 220 7.08 -18.59 -1.59
C VAL A 220 7.24 -17.08 -1.70
N ILE A 221 6.44 -16.45 -2.55
CA ILE A 221 6.28 -14.99 -2.62
C ILE A 221 4.83 -14.65 -2.25
N PHE A 222 4.66 -13.75 -1.29
CA PHE A 222 3.40 -13.06 -1.00
C PHE A 222 3.49 -11.68 -1.64
N CYS A 223 2.54 -11.33 -2.51
CA CYS A 223 2.39 -9.97 -3.04
C CYS A 223 0.90 -9.64 -3.09
N ARG A 224 0.40 -9.07 -1.99
CA ARG A 224 -1.03 -9.01 -1.68
C ARG A 224 -1.48 -7.56 -1.47
N ASN A 225 -2.54 -7.17 -2.16
CA ASN A 225 -3.08 -5.81 -2.17
C ASN A 225 -2.04 -4.75 -2.64
N VAL A 226 -1.22 -5.08 -3.64
CA VAL A 226 -0.15 -4.23 -4.20
C VAL A 226 -0.33 -4.01 -5.71
N LEU A 227 -0.41 -5.09 -6.48
CA LEU A 227 -0.52 -5.06 -7.94
C LEU A 227 -1.82 -4.42 -8.42
N MET A 228 -2.86 -4.38 -7.57
CA MET A 228 -4.10 -3.65 -7.85
C MET A 228 -3.90 -2.14 -8.07
N TYR A 229 -2.78 -1.58 -7.61
CA TYR A 229 -2.43 -0.18 -7.85
C TYR A 229 -1.56 0.02 -9.09
N PHE A 230 -1.07 -1.06 -9.70
CA PHE A 230 -0.13 -0.97 -10.81
C PHE A 230 -0.86 -0.78 -12.14
N ASP A 231 -0.17 -0.15 -13.10
CA ASP A 231 -0.59 -0.24 -14.49
C ASP A 231 -0.34 -1.67 -15.03
N THR A 232 -0.98 -2.01 -16.15
CA THR A 232 -0.87 -3.35 -16.73
C THR A 232 0.57 -3.73 -17.11
N THR A 233 1.36 -2.76 -17.54
CA THR A 233 2.77 -2.97 -17.93
C THR A 233 3.64 -3.25 -16.71
N GLY A 234 3.53 -2.41 -15.67
CA GLY A 234 4.26 -2.56 -14.41
C GLY A 234 3.91 -3.87 -13.73
N ALA A 235 2.61 -4.19 -13.60
CA ALA A 235 2.16 -5.45 -13.04
C ALA A 235 2.75 -6.65 -13.79
N GLY A 236 2.73 -6.64 -15.12
CA GLY A 236 3.26 -7.72 -15.95
C GLY A 236 4.77 -7.94 -15.77
N LYS A 237 5.54 -6.84 -15.73
CA LYS A 237 6.98 -6.91 -15.45
C LYS A 237 7.26 -7.47 -14.06
N THR A 238 6.51 -7.03 -13.05
CA THR A 238 6.64 -7.52 -11.67
C THR A 238 6.28 -9.00 -11.56
N ALA A 239 5.19 -9.44 -12.21
CA ALA A 239 4.79 -10.85 -12.25
C ALA A 239 5.90 -11.73 -12.86
N ARG A 240 6.45 -11.34 -14.02
CA ARG A 240 7.57 -12.06 -14.64
C ARG A 240 8.82 -12.09 -13.76
N ARG A 241 9.09 -11.02 -13.02
CA ARG A 241 10.20 -10.97 -12.06
C ARG A 241 10.00 -11.94 -10.90
N PHE A 242 8.79 -12.01 -10.34
CA PHE A 242 8.45 -13.03 -9.34
C PHE A 242 8.65 -14.44 -9.89
N TYR A 243 8.29 -14.69 -11.14
CA TYR A 243 8.48 -15.99 -11.78
C TYR A 243 9.96 -16.37 -11.81
N HIS A 244 10.85 -15.44 -12.14
CA HIS A 244 12.29 -15.68 -12.13
C HIS A 244 12.88 -15.81 -10.72
N ALA A 245 12.32 -15.09 -9.73
CA ALA A 245 12.75 -15.17 -8.34
C ALA A 245 12.36 -16.50 -7.68
N LEU A 246 11.24 -17.11 -8.08
CA LEU A 246 10.77 -18.38 -7.54
C LEU A 246 11.66 -19.56 -7.94
N THR A 247 11.85 -20.47 -6.99
CA THR A 247 12.34 -21.83 -7.26
C THR A 247 11.35 -22.62 -8.13
N ASP A 248 11.85 -23.65 -8.81
CA ASP A 248 11.01 -24.58 -9.55
C ASP A 248 9.99 -25.21 -8.59
N GLY A 249 8.70 -25.16 -8.94
CA GLY A 249 7.62 -25.61 -8.06
C GLY A 249 7.25 -24.63 -6.94
N GLY A 250 7.91 -23.48 -6.83
CA GLY A 250 7.63 -22.43 -5.85
C GLY A 250 6.30 -21.71 -6.11
N TRP A 251 5.85 -20.97 -5.10
CA TRP A 251 4.48 -20.43 -5.05
C TRP A 251 4.41 -18.91 -4.99
N LEU A 252 3.49 -18.32 -5.73
CA LEU A 252 3.07 -16.93 -5.63
C LEU A 252 1.65 -16.86 -5.06
N ILE A 253 1.50 -16.06 -4.01
CA ILE A 253 0.26 -15.84 -3.28
C ILE A 253 -0.11 -14.36 -3.41
N VAL A 254 -1.26 -14.08 -4.04
CA VAL A 254 -1.80 -12.74 -4.26
C VAL A 254 -3.17 -12.59 -3.61
N SER A 255 -3.68 -11.37 -3.48
CA SER A 255 -5.05 -11.18 -2.99
C SER A 255 -6.08 -11.61 -4.05
N PRO A 256 -7.31 -11.99 -3.65
CA PRO A 256 -8.33 -12.41 -4.61
C PRO A 256 -8.62 -11.40 -5.72
N ALA A 257 -8.56 -10.09 -5.42
CA ALA A 257 -8.76 -9.02 -6.39
C ALA A 257 -7.65 -8.91 -7.44
N GLU A 258 -6.51 -9.56 -7.22
CA GLU A 258 -5.31 -9.49 -8.07
C GLU A 258 -5.07 -10.78 -8.85
N ALA A 259 -5.86 -11.83 -8.60
CA ALA A 259 -5.72 -13.16 -9.20
C ALA A 259 -6.10 -13.19 -10.68
N SER A 260 -5.31 -12.50 -11.51
CA SER A 260 -5.50 -12.36 -12.95
C SER A 260 -4.78 -13.46 -13.72
N GLN A 261 -5.54 -14.31 -14.41
CA GLN A 261 -4.99 -15.37 -15.26
C GLN A 261 -4.14 -14.83 -16.41
N ALA A 262 -4.50 -13.67 -16.98
CA ALA A 262 -3.73 -13.03 -18.04
C ALA A 262 -2.35 -12.57 -17.53
N LEU A 263 -2.34 -11.99 -16.33
CA LEU A 263 -1.12 -11.49 -15.69
C LEU A 263 -0.15 -12.62 -15.30
N PHE A 264 -0.70 -13.74 -14.85
CA PHE A 264 0.06 -14.89 -14.37
C PHE A 264 0.01 -16.09 -15.33
N SER A 265 -0.07 -15.83 -16.64
CA SER A 265 -0.20 -16.88 -17.66
C SER A 265 0.97 -17.87 -17.73
N GLU A 266 2.16 -17.48 -17.27
CA GLU A 266 3.34 -18.37 -17.16
C GLU A 266 3.26 -19.33 -15.94
N TYR A 267 2.32 -19.12 -15.03
CA TYR A 267 2.14 -19.93 -13.83
C TYR A 267 1.05 -20.98 -14.00
N ALA A 268 1.19 -22.11 -13.31
CA ALA A 268 0.08 -23.01 -13.08
C ALA A 268 -0.88 -22.39 -12.05
N THR A 269 -2.15 -22.25 -12.42
CA THR A 269 -3.20 -21.74 -11.51
C THR A 269 -3.78 -22.87 -10.69
N GLU A 270 -3.80 -22.70 -9.37
CA GLU A 270 -4.26 -23.70 -8.40
C GLU A 270 -5.38 -23.12 -7.54
N ASN A 271 -6.53 -23.81 -7.54
CA ASN A 271 -7.75 -23.33 -6.88
C ASN A 271 -7.93 -24.04 -5.53
N PHE A 272 -8.07 -23.24 -4.47
CA PHE A 272 -8.36 -23.70 -3.12
C PHE A 272 -9.68 -23.08 -2.63
N PRO A 273 -10.35 -23.65 -1.61
CA PRO A 273 -11.54 -23.06 -1.03
C PRO A 273 -11.30 -21.63 -0.50
N GLY A 274 -11.76 -20.64 -1.28
CA GLY A 274 -11.62 -19.22 -0.96
C GLY A 274 -10.27 -18.57 -1.33
N ALA A 275 -9.41 -19.24 -2.10
CA ALA A 275 -8.14 -18.68 -2.57
C ALA A 275 -7.71 -19.25 -3.93
N ILE A 276 -7.13 -18.40 -4.79
CA ILE A 276 -6.49 -18.81 -6.04
C ILE A 276 -5.01 -18.49 -5.90
N LEU A 277 -4.16 -19.52 -6.02
CA LEU A 277 -2.71 -19.38 -5.88
C LEU A 277 -2.03 -19.77 -7.20
N PHE A 278 -0.79 -19.31 -7.38
CA PHE A 278 -0.04 -19.52 -8.60
C PHE A 278 1.25 -20.28 -8.31
N ARG A 279 1.54 -21.32 -9.08
CA ARG A 279 2.72 -22.15 -8.91
C ARG A 279 3.61 -22.05 -10.14
N LYS A 280 4.91 -21.85 -9.93
CA LYS A 280 5.89 -21.98 -11.01
C LYS A 280 6.02 -23.46 -11.40
N PRO A 281 5.74 -23.84 -12.66
CA PRO A 281 5.92 -25.22 -13.09
C PRO A 281 7.37 -25.68 -12.84
N ALA A 282 7.55 -26.94 -12.44
CA ALA A 282 8.90 -27.48 -12.32
C ALA A 282 9.46 -27.70 -13.73
N THR A 283 10.59 -27.07 -14.07
CA THR A 283 11.32 -27.47 -15.28
C THR A 283 11.83 -28.89 -15.09
N ASP A 284 11.43 -29.79 -15.98
CA ASP A 284 11.89 -31.17 -15.96
C ASP A 284 13.42 -31.17 -16.07
N ALA A 285 14.12 -31.84 -15.15
CA ALA A 285 15.58 -31.84 -15.11
C ALA A 285 16.22 -32.38 -16.41
N ALA A 286 15.45 -33.10 -17.22
CA ALA A 286 15.82 -33.57 -18.55
C ALA A 286 15.94 -32.45 -19.60
N GLU A 287 15.16 -31.37 -19.50
CA GLU A 287 15.21 -30.25 -20.46
C GLU A 287 16.41 -29.34 -20.23
N ARG A 288 16.84 -29.15 -18.97
CA ARG A 288 18.09 -28.42 -18.65
C ARG A 288 19.33 -29.04 -19.28
N LYS A 289 19.35 -30.37 -19.47
CA LYS A 289 20.44 -31.08 -20.17
C LYS A 289 20.33 -31.02 -21.70
N ARG A 290 19.15 -30.73 -22.26
CA ARG A 290 18.94 -30.58 -23.71
C ARG A 290 19.22 -29.17 -24.23
N GLY A 291 19.19 -28.16 -23.36
CA GLY A 291 19.41 -26.74 -23.72
C GLY A 291 20.87 -26.26 -23.81
N HIS A 292 21.87 -27.11 -23.59
CA HIS A 292 23.31 -26.74 -23.67
C HIS A 292 23.99 -27.16 -24.98
N GLY A 293 23.22 -27.40 -26.05
CA GLY A 293 23.75 -27.79 -27.35
C GLY A 293 22.88 -27.27 -28.49
N THR A 294 22.88 -25.95 -28.70
CA THR A 294 22.55 -25.36 -30.01
C THR A 294 23.28 -24.03 -30.12
N GLU A 295 24.40 -24.05 -30.84
CA GLU A 295 25.05 -22.85 -31.37
C GLU A 295 24.03 -22.05 -32.18
N TYR A 296 23.71 -20.83 -31.73
CA TYR A 296 23.13 -19.84 -32.61
C TYR A 296 24.26 -19.26 -33.46
N GLY A 297 24.34 -19.72 -34.71
CA GLY A 297 25.22 -19.16 -35.72
C GLY A 297 24.91 -17.69 -35.98
N ILE A 298 25.82 -16.82 -35.54
CA ILE A 298 25.86 -15.42 -35.96
C ILE A 298 26.38 -15.41 -37.40
N LYS A 299 25.54 -15.00 -38.35
CA LYS A 299 25.99 -14.68 -39.71
C LYS A 299 26.89 -13.45 -39.64
N ASP A 300 28.15 -13.70 -39.93
CA ASP A 300 29.23 -12.74 -40.14
C ASP A 300 28.90 -11.78 -41.30
N THR A 301 28.77 -10.48 -41.01
CA THR A 301 28.85 -9.42 -42.01
C THR A 301 29.97 -8.46 -41.62
N SER A 302 31.20 -8.93 -41.74
CA SER A 302 32.39 -8.10 -41.70
C SER A 302 32.69 -7.52 -43.10
N ARG A 303 32.55 -6.20 -43.25
CA ARG A 303 33.24 -5.44 -44.30
C ARG A 303 33.88 -4.21 -43.66
N GLY A 304 35.20 -4.19 -43.72
CA GLY A 304 36.07 -3.51 -42.77
C GLY A 304 36.07 -1.98 -42.79
N MET A 305 36.61 -1.41 -41.72
CA MET A 305 37.54 -0.28 -41.84
C MET A 305 38.51 -0.21 -40.64
N LYS A 306 39.77 -0.48 -40.99
CA LYS A 306 41.08 -0.05 -40.47
C LYS A 306 41.21 0.42 -39.02
N THR A 307 42.16 -0.23 -38.36
CA THR A 307 42.85 0.11 -37.11
C THR A 307 43.61 1.44 -37.21
N ALA A 308 43.56 2.22 -36.13
CA ALA A 308 44.59 3.20 -35.79
C ALA A 308 44.74 3.21 -34.25
N ASN A 309 45.95 2.89 -33.79
CA ASN A 309 46.40 3.08 -32.40
C ASN A 309 46.48 4.57 -32.10
N VAL A 310 45.98 5.02 -30.94
CA VAL A 310 46.46 6.23 -30.25
C VAL A 310 46.44 5.99 -28.73
N GLU A 311 47.46 6.58 -28.10
CA GLU A 311 48.07 6.35 -26.80
C GLU A 311 47.21 6.63 -25.56
N MET A 312 47.63 6.02 -24.44
CA MET A 312 47.16 6.32 -23.09
C MET A 312 47.68 7.69 -22.64
N GLY A 313 46.76 8.60 -22.33
CA GLY A 313 47.02 9.89 -21.69
C GLY A 313 46.38 9.95 -20.30
N GLU A 314 47.10 10.57 -19.37
CA GLU A 314 46.91 10.63 -17.92
C GLU A 314 45.56 11.19 -17.44
N VAL A 315 45.14 10.70 -16.27
CA VAL A 315 43.99 11.17 -15.48
C VAL A 315 44.40 12.38 -14.64
N PRO A 316 43.73 13.55 -14.72
CA PRO A 316 43.91 14.60 -13.73
C PRO A 316 42.90 14.49 -12.58
N ALA A 317 43.42 14.77 -11.39
CA ALA A 317 42.77 14.74 -10.11
C ALA A 317 41.68 15.81 -9.91
N SER A 318 40.77 15.46 -9.02
CA SER A 318 39.75 16.24 -8.30
C SER A 318 40.23 17.59 -7.73
N ILE A 319 39.40 18.64 -7.86
CA ILE A 319 39.32 19.81 -6.96
C ILE A 319 37.87 20.42 -7.03
N PRO A 320 37.39 21.27 -6.10
CA PRO A 320 36.72 20.92 -4.84
C PRO A 320 35.32 21.57 -4.64
N PHE A 321 34.55 21.04 -3.68
CA PHE A 321 33.37 21.69 -3.09
C PHE A 321 33.77 22.80 -2.08
N PRO A 322 33.06 23.93 -1.99
CA PRO A 322 33.18 24.84 -0.86
C PRO A 322 32.34 24.33 0.31
N GLY A 323 33.02 24.04 1.42
CA GLY A 323 32.39 23.81 2.72
C GLY A 323 32.43 25.06 3.59
N THR A 324 31.52 25.11 4.56
CA THR A 324 31.77 25.72 5.87
C THR A 324 31.10 24.85 6.94
N SER A 325 31.90 24.48 7.94
CA SER A 325 31.48 23.75 9.15
C SER A 325 31.43 24.73 10.34
N PRO A 326 31.21 24.29 11.60
CA PRO A 326 30.36 24.98 12.56
C PRO A 326 31.15 25.85 13.55
N THR A 327 30.44 26.75 14.23
CA THR A 327 30.98 27.40 15.44
C THR A 327 29.91 27.42 16.53
N HIS A 328 30.20 26.74 17.63
CA HIS A 328 29.58 26.97 18.94
C HIS A 328 30.14 28.27 19.54
N ALA A 329 29.26 29.12 20.07
CA ALA A 329 29.60 30.04 21.15
C ALA A 329 28.35 30.31 21.99
N SER A 330 28.45 30.00 23.28
CA SER A 330 27.51 30.27 24.35
C SER A 330 27.68 31.70 24.88
N ALA A 331 26.58 32.42 25.12
CA ALA A 331 26.50 33.50 26.09
C ALA A 331 25.05 33.73 26.53
N SER A 332 24.85 33.82 27.84
CA SER A 332 23.60 34.04 28.56
C SER A 332 23.37 35.54 28.80
N SER A 333 22.13 36.03 28.75
CA SER A 333 21.67 37.15 29.58
C SER A 333 20.13 37.18 29.68
N GLU A 334 19.64 37.55 30.85
CA GLU A 334 18.27 37.51 31.36
C GLU A 334 17.39 38.74 30.98
N GLN A 335 16.08 38.62 31.31
CA GLN A 335 15.03 39.64 31.57
C GLN A 335 14.43 40.38 30.35
N GLU A 336 13.12 40.70 30.20
CA GLU A 336 11.82 40.49 30.88
C GLU A 336 10.69 40.95 29.87
N PRO A 337 9.37 40.71 30.08
CA PRO A 337 8.26 40.92 29.12
C PRO A 337 7.47 42.25 29.34
N PRO A 338 6.22 42.48 28.83
CA PRO A 338 5.57 42.40 27.50
C PRO A 338 5.13 43.83 27.01
N PRO A 339 4.19 44.05 26.05
CA PRO A 339 2.74 44.04 26.41
C PRO A 339 1.77 43.58 25.29
N GLN A 340 0.53 43.34 25.72
CA GLN A 340 -0.69 43.15 24.93
C GLN A 340 -1.31 44.49 24.49
N SER A 341 -1.88 44.51 23.28
CA SER A 341 -3.09 45.22 22.80
C SER A 341 -2.98 45.26 21.26
N GLU A 342 -3.99 45.28 20.41
CA GLU A 342 -5.42 45.52 20.51
C GLU A 342 -6.05 45.04 19.19
N GLU A 343 -7.35 44.78 19.22
CA GLU A 343 -8.19 44.49 18.06
C GLU A 343 -8.14 45.62 17.02
N THR A 344 -8.14 45.27 15.73
CA THR A 344 -8.81 46.12 14.74
C THR A 344 -9.32 45.28 13.58
N GLU A 345 -10.65 45.27 13.44
CA GLU A 345 -11.38 44.65 12.35
C GLU A 345 -11.28 45.44 11.03
N ASN A 346 -11.41 44.66 9.97
CA ASN A 346 -12.12 44.92 8.70
C ASN A 346 -11.41 45.54 7.47
N ARG A 347 -11.12 44.58 6.57
CA ARG A 347 -11.63 44.41 5.18
C ARG A 347 -11.08 45.30 4.07
N THR A 348 -10.46 44.64 3.09
CA THR A 348 -11.12 44.35 1.81
C THR A 348 -10.32 43.33 0.98
N SER A 349 -10.79 42.09 0.90
CA SER A 349 -10.50 41.17 -0.21
C SER A 349 -11.70 40.23 -0.40
N GLY A 350 -12.02 39.98 -1.68
CA GLY A 350 -13.20 39.25 -2.14
C GLY A 350 -13.25 37.78 -1.67
N PRO A 351 -14.41 37.12 -1.82
CA PRO A 351 -14.75 35.93 -1.04
C PRO A 351 -13.87 34.72 -1.41
N PRO A 352 -13.14 34.13 -0.47
CA PRO A 352 -12.63 32.77 -0.61
C PRO A 352 -13.78 31.77 -0.36
N ALA A 353 -13.78 30.65 -1.07
CA ALA A 353 -14.70 29.54 -0.80
C ALA A 353 -14.47 29.01 0.63
N PRO A 354 -15.48 29.03 1.52
CA PRO A 354 -15.27 28.64 2.91
C PRO A 354 -15.59 27.14 3.07
N GLY A 355 -14.74 26.40 3.81
CA GLY A 355 -15.01 25.03 4.29
C GLY A 355 -13.86 24.02 4.29
N SER A 356 -12.77 24.31 3.60
CA SER A 356 -11.70 23.33 3.35
C SER A 356 -10.91 22.90 4.60
N ASP A 357 -10.81 23.77 5.61
CA ASP A 357 -9.95 23.50 6.78
C ASP A 357 -10.63 22.54 7.78
N LEU A 358 -11.88 22.81 8.15
CA LEU A 358 -12.63 21.98 9.10
C LEU A 358 -12.97 20.60 8.56
N TYR A 359 -13.21 20.48 7.25
CA TYR A 359 -13.45 19.18 6.63
C TYR A 359 -12.18 18.31 6.63
N ALA A 360 -11.02 18.91 6.33
CA ALA A 360 -9.73 18.23 6.35
C ALA A 360 -9.37 17.79 7.78
N GLU A 361 -9.52 18.68 8.77
CA GLU A 361 -9.32 18.36 10.18
C GLU A 361 -10.23 17.23 10.66
N ALA A 362 -11.53 17.30 10.36
CA ALA A 362 -12.48 16.27 10.75
C ALA A 362 -12.18 14.91 10.08
N SER A 363 -11.70 14.92 8.84
CA SER A 363 -11.26 13.70 8.14
C SER A 363 -10.00 13.10 8.76
N GLU A 364 -9.01 13.92 9.10
CA GLU A 364 -7.77 13.49 9.75
C GLU A 364 -8.06 12.90 11.14
N LEU A 365 -8.99 13.49 11.90
CA LEU A 365 -9.43 12.97 13.19
C LEU A 365 -10.10 11.60 13.07
N LEU A 366 -10.86 11.35 11.99
CA LEU A 366 -11.43 10.02 11.73
C LEU A 366 -10.35 8.98 11.40
N GLU A 367 -9.34 9.34 10.63
CA GLU A 367 -8.21 8.44 10.34
C GLU A 367 -7.42 8.09 11.61
N LYS A 368 -7.34 9.04 12.56
CA LYS A 368 -6.75 8.82 13.89
C LYS A 368 -7.67 8.06 14.86
N GLY A 369 -8.91 7.75 14.46
CA GLY A 369 -9.91 7.07 15.30
C GLY A 369 -10.51 7.96 16.40
N LEU A 370 -10.29 9.27 16.36
CA LEU A 370 -10.80 10.25 17.31
C LEU A 370 -12.24 10.67 16.93
N ASN A 371 -13.16 9.70 16.96
CA ASN A 371 -14.51 9.84 16.40
C ASN A 371 -15.36 10.95 17.05
N ARG A 372 -15.20 11.17 18.36
CA ARG A 372 -15.93 12.23 19.08
C ARG A 372 -15.48 13.63 18.66
N GLU A 373 -14.17 13.82 18.49
CA GLU A 373 -13.59 15.09 18.06
C GLU A 373 -13.92 15.35 16.59
N ALA A 374 -13.84 14.32 15.75
CA ALA A 374 -14.27 14.39 14.37
C ALA A 374 -15.76 14.76 14.23
N ALA A 375 -16.64 14.17 15.04
CA ALA A 375 -18.07 14.51 15.04
C ALA A 375 -18.30 15.97 15.46
N ALA A 376 -17.58 16.47 16.47
CA ALA A 376 -17.68 17.87 16.89
C ALA A 376 -17.24 18.84 15.79
N LYS A 377 -16.15 18.52 15.07
CA LYS A 377 -15.65 19.32 13.95
C LYS A 377 -16.57 19.28 12.74
N ALA A 378 -17.11 18.10 12.41
CA ALA A 378 -18.10 17.95 11.33
C ALA A 378 -19.43 18.67 11.65
N LEU A 379 -19.87 18.71 12.92
CA LEU A 379 -20.99 19.52 13.36
C LEU A 379 -20.70 21.03 13.24
N ALA A 380 -19.51 21.46 13.63
CA ALA A 380 -19.09 22.85 13.50
C ALA A 380 -19.08 23.31 12.03
N LEU A 381 -18.63 22.45 11.12
CA LEU A 381 -18.70 22.67 9.67
C LEU A 381 -20.14 22.88 9.20
N LEU A 382 -21.08 22.03 9.64
CA LEU A 382 -22.49 22.12 9.26
C LEU A 382 -23.19 23.36 9.85
N HIS A 383 -22.78 23.82 11.03
CA HIS A 383 -23.31 25.05 11.65
C HIS A 383 -22.83 26.34 10.97
N GLN A 384 -21.71 26.30 10.23
CA GLN A 384 -21.20 27.46 9.48
C GLN A 384 -21.96 27.72 8.16
N GLY A 385 -23.13 27.11 7.96
CA GLY A 385 -23.98 27.31 6.77
C GLY A 385 -23.50 26.56 5.53
N GLN A 386 -22.40 25.81 5.63
CA GLN A 386 -21.93 24.88 4.60
C GLN A 386 -22.61 23.53 4.81
N SER A 387 -23.91 23.50 4.54
CA SER A 387 -24.71 22.28 4.55
C SER A 387 -24.39 21.42 3.32
N ASP A 388 -23.13 21.00 3.19
CA ASP A 388 -22.66 20.13 2.13
C ASP A 388 -22.97 18.66 2.49
N ALA A 389 -23.44 17.89 1.51
CA ALA A 389 -23.72 16.47 1.67
C ALA A 389 -22.47 15.71 2.15
N GLN A 390 -21.27 16.18 1.76
CA GLN A 390 -20.00 15.63 2.22
C GLN A 390 -19.79 15.81 3.74
N GLY A 391 -20.16 16.97 4.30
CA GLY A 391 -20.10 17.22 5.74
C GLY A 391 -21.07 16.33 6.53
N MET A 392 -22.27 16.11 5.98
CA MET A 392 -23.25 15.19 6.57
C MET A 392 -22.78 13.73 6.53
N ALA A 393 -22.17 13.30 5.43
CA ALA A 393 -21.60 11.97 5.31
C ALA A 393 -20.39 11.77 6.25
N LEU A 394 -19.57 12.80 6.43
CA LEU A 394 -18.44 12.80 7.36
C LEU A 394 -18.91 12.64 8.81
N LEU A 395 -19.96 13.39 9.19
CA LEU A 395 -20.59 13.28 10.51
C LEU A 395 -21.25 11.92 10.72
N ALA A 396 -21.93 11.38 9.70
CA ALA A 396 -22.51 10.05 9.76
C ALA A 396 -21.44 8.96 9.99
N ARG A 397 -20.30 9.05 9.30
CA ARG A 397 -19.16 8.15 9.49
C ARG A 397 -18.56 8.28 10.90
N ALA A 398 -18.46 9.49 11.43
CA ALA A 398 -17.99 9.72 12.80
C ALA A 398 -18.89 9.06 13.85
N TYR A 399 -20.21 9.21 13.71
CA TYR A 399 -21.16 8.55 14.61
C TYR A 399 -21.16 7.03 14.46
N ALA A 400 -21.05 6.51 13.25
CA ALA A 400 -20.96 5.06 13.01
C ALA A 400 -19.73 4.47 13.71
N ASN A 401 -18.56 5.08 13.52
CA ASN A 401 -17.32 4.65 14.18
C ASN A 401 -17.34 4.86 15.70
N GLY A 402 -18.16 5.81 16.19
CA GLY A 402 -18.37 6.08 17.61
C GLY A 402 -19.38 5.15 18.30
N GLY A 403 -20.03 4.25 17.56
CA GLY A 403 -21.06 3.34 18.08
C GLY A 403 -22.46 3.97 18.21
N GLU A 404 -22.67 5.17 17.68
CA GLU A 404 -23.96 5.90 17.73
C GLU A 404 -24.76 5.66 16.44
N ALA A 405 -25.16 4.41 16.20
CA ALA A 405 -25.72 3.96 14.92
C ALA A 405 -27.00 4.70 14.48
N GLU A 406 -27.89 5.05 15.41
CA GLU A 406 -29.13 5.79 15.10
C GLU A 406 -28.83 7.20 14.56
N LYS A 407 -27.90 7.92 15.19
CA LYS A 407 -27.47 9.24 14.73
C LYS A 407 -26.73 9.14 13.40
N ALA A 408 -25.88 8.12 13.24
CA ALA A 408 -25.21 7.85 11.98
C ALA A 408 -26.21 7.66 10.84
N LEU A 409 -27.26 6.88 11.07
CA LEU A 409 -28.31 6.61 10.08
C LEU A 409 -29.08 7.87 9.69
N GLU A 410 -29.44 8.71 10.66
CA GLU A 410 -30.13 9.99 10.42
C GLU A 410 -29.28 10.90 9.52
N TRP A 411 -28.02 11.12 9.89
CA TRP A 411 -27.11 12.00 9.13
C TRP A 411 -26.78 11.43 7.75
N CYS A 412 -26.63 10.11 7.62
CA CYS A 412 -26.39 9.49 6.33
C CYS A 412 -27.59 9.63 5.39
N ARG A 413 -28.83 9.52 5.91
CA ARG A 413 -30.04 9.75 5.10
C ARG A 413 -30.13 11.19 4.62
N ARG A 414 -29.72 12.16 5.45
CA ARG A 414 -29.64 13.58 5.06
C ARG A 414 -28.58 13.80 3.97
N ALA A 415 -27.41 13.16 4.08
CA ALA A 415 -26.37 13.20 3.05
C ALA A 415 -26.86 12.63 1.70
N VAL A 416 -27.54 11.48 1.72
CA VAL A 416 -28.16 10.89 0.52
C VAL A 416 -29.27 11.77 -0.04
N ALA A 417 -30.07 12.43 0.81
CA ALA A 417 -31.12 13.33 0.36
C ALA A 417 -30.57 14.59 -0.32
N ALA A 418 -29.43 15.10 0.17
CA ALA A 418 -28.71 16.24 -0.39
C ALA A 418 -28.00 15.87 -1.71
N GLU A 419 -27.38 14.70 -1.80
CA GLU A 419 -26.71 14.20 -3.02
C GLU A 419 -27.20 12.80 -3.41
N ARG A 420 -28.28 12.76 -4.19
CA ARG A 420 -28.92 11.50 -4.62
C ARG A 420 -28.14 10.70 -5.66
N LEU A 421 -27.11 11.28 -6.27
CA LEU A 421 -26.31 10.63 -7.32
C LEU A 421 -24.94 10.16 -6.81
N ASN A 422 -24.69 10.24 -5.50
CA ASN A 422 -23.43 9.85 -4.90
C ASN A 422 -23.46 8.39 -4.43
N ALA A 423 -22.81 7.49 -5.17
CA ALA A 423 -22.78 6.06 -4.86
C ALA A 423 -22.15 5.75 -3.48
N VAL A 424 -21.19 6.56 -3.03
CA VAL A 424 -20.49 6.38 -1.76
C VAL A 424 -21.41 6.63 -0.57
N HIS A 425 -22.34 7.59 -0.66
CA HIS A 425 -23.34 7.83 0.39
C HIS A 425 -24.30 6.64 0.55
N TYR A 426 -24.68 5.99 -0.55
CA TYR A 426 -25.51 4.77 -0.50
C TYR A 426 -24.74 3.58 0.07
N TYR A 427 -23.45 3.46 -0.22
CA TYR A 427 -22.61 2.43 0.40
C TYR A 427 -22.42 2.65 1.92
N LEU A 428 -22.22 3.90 2.35
CA LEU A 428 -22.17 4.25 3.78
C LEU A 428 -23.50 3.92 4.46
N LEU A 429 -24.63 4.28 3.84
CA LEU A 429 -25.97 3.96 4.35
C LEU A 429 -26.17 2.44 4.51
N ALA A 430 -25.68 1.66 3.54
CA ALA A 430 -25.74 0.21 3.63
C ALA A 430 -24.92 -0.35 4.79
N THR A 431 -23.71 0.18 5.00
CA THR A 431 -22.81 -0.25 6.07
C THR A 431 -23.43 0.04 7.45
N ILE A 432 -23.99 1.23 7.63
CA ILE A 432 -24.71 1.60 8.87
C ILE A 432 -25.93 0.70 9.08
N ALA A 433 -26.70 0.42 8.02
CA ALA A 433 -27.85 -0.47 8.11
C ALA A 433 -27.45 -1.92 8.45
N GLN A 434 -26.28 -2.40 8.01
CA GLN A 434 -25.75 -3.72 8.38
C GLN A 434 -25.40 -3.81 9.87
N GLU A 435 -24.74 -2.78 10.41
CA GLU A 435 -24.42 -2.70 11.85
C GLU A 435 -25.67 -2.68 12.73
N MET A 436 -26.79 -2.20 12.19
CA MET A 436 -28.10 -2.19 12.86
C MET A 436 -28.94 -3.46 12.59
N ASP A 437 -28.35 -4.51 12.00
CA ASP A 437 -29.03 -5.74 11.56
C ASP A 437 -30.21 -5.51 10.59
N GLN A 438 -30.30 -4.34 9.95
CA GLN A 438 -31.33 -3.98 8.97
C GLN A 438 -30.98 -4.51 7.58
N THR A 439 -30.98 -5.83 7.45
CA THR A 439 -30.47 -6.56 6.28
C THR A 439 -31.16 -6.16 4.96
N GLU A 440 -32.48 -5.97 4.95
CA GLU A 440 -33.21 -5.55 3.74
C GLU A 440 -32.88 -4.12 3.31
N ALA A 441 -32.78 -3.20 4.28
CA ALA A 441 -32.44 -1.81 4.04
C ALA A 441 -31.01 -1.68 3.49
N ALA A 442 -30.08 -2.46 4.05
CA ALA A 442 -28.71 -2.54 3.55
C ALA A 442 -28.67 -3.08 2.11
N ALA A 443 -29.37 -4.16 1.80
CA ALA A 443 -29.43 -4.71 0.44
C ALA A 443 -30.00 -3.71 -0.57
N LYS A 444 -31.03 -2.95 -0.17
CA LYS A 444 -31.63 -1.90 -1.01
C LYS A 444 -30.63 -0.77 -1.27
N ALA A 445 -29.91 -0.31 -0.24
CA ALA A 445 -28.91 0.74 -0.38
C ALA A 445 -27.73 0.30 -1.26
N LEU A 446 -27.26 -0.95 -1.14
CA LEU A 446 -26.20 -1.51 -1.98
C LEU A 446 -26.59 -1.61 -3.45
N ARG A 447 -27.82 -2.06 -3.74
CA ARG A 447 -28.33 -2.06 -5.13
C ARG A 447 -28.38 -0.65 -5.71
N GLN A 448 -28.73 0.34 -4.91
CA GLN A 448 -28.72 1.74 -5.35
C GLN A 448 -27.30 2.26 -5.58
N ALA A 449 -26.35 1.89 -4.71
CA ALA A 449 -24.94 2.22 -4.89
C ALA A 449 -24.39 1.63 -6.19
N LEU A 450 -24.68 0.35 -6.47
CA LEU A 450 -24.26 -0.35 -7.69
C LEU A 450 -24.97 0.15 -8.96
N TYR A 451 -26.20 0.66 -8.82
CA TYR A 451 -26.90 1.31 -9.93
C TYR A 451 -26.21 2.62 -10.34
N LEU A 452 -25.68 3.37 -9.37
CA LEU A 452 -24.99 4.64 -9.59
C LEU A 452 -23.52 4.44 -10.00
N ASP A 453 -22.85 3.42 -9.46
CA ASP A 453 -21.48 3.04 -9.80
C ASP A 453 -21.37 1.51 -9.85
N GLN A 454 -21.40 0.97 -11.07
CA GLN A 454 -21.32 -0.48 -11.31
C GLN A 454 -19.95 -1.06 -10.95
N ASP A 455 -18.90 -0.23 -10.89
CA ASP A 455 -17.53 -0.63 -10.59
C ASP A 455 -17.20 -0.50 -9.09
N LEU A 456 -18.19 -0.17 -8.24
CA LEU A 456 -18.02 -0.06 -6.80
C LEU A 456 -17.86 -1.44 -6.15
N VAL A 457 -16.66 -2.01 -6.29
CA VAL A 457 -16.27 -3.35 -5.79
C VAL A 457 -16.70 -3.61 -4.34
N PRO A 458 -16.55 -2.67 -3.38
CA PRO A 458 -17.02 -2.91 -2.00
C PRO A 458 -18.53 -3.19 -1.91
N ALA A 459 -19.34 -2.56 -2.76
CA ALA A 459 -20.78 -2.75 -2.76
C ALA A 459 -21.19 -4.13 -3.32
N HIS A 460 -20.49 -4.65 -4.34
CA HIS A 460 -20.67 -6.02 -4.84
C HIS A 460 -20.37 -7.05 -3.75
N ILE A 461 -19.23 -6.90 -3.07
CA ILE A 461 -18.82 -7.81 -2.00
C ILE A 461 -19.86 -7.79 -0.86
N ALA A 462 -20.25 -6.60 -0.40
CA ALA A 462 -21.23 -6.45 0.67
C ALA A 462 -22.59 -7.05 0.29
N LEU A 463 -23.03 -6.88 -0.96
CA LEU A 463 -24.29 -7.44 -1.44
C LEU A 463 -24.24 -8.96 -1.58
N GLY A 464 -23.10 -9.51 -2.01
CA GLY A 464 -22.86 -10.95 -2.03
C GLY A 464 -22.88 -11.58 -0.63
N VAL A 465 -22.32 -10.90 0.37
CA VAL A 465 -22.38 -11.32 1.79
C VAL A 465 -23.82 -11.32 2.30
N ILE A 466 -24.59 -10.26 2.04
CA ILE A 466 -26.02 -10.22 2.42
C ILE A 466 -26.81 -11.32 1.72
N SER A 467 -26.62 -11.49 0.40
CA SER A 467 -27.36 -12.48 -0.40
C SER A 467 -27.12 -13.92 0.07
N ARG A 468 -25.89 -14.23 0.53
CA ARG A 468 -25.58 -15.52 1.16
C ARG A 468 -26.28 -15.70 2.50
N LYS A 469 -26.37 -14.65 3.33
CA LYS A 469 -27.08 -14.70 4.62
C LYS A 469 -28.60 -14.85 4.44
N THR A 470 -29.18 -14.30 3.37
CA THR A 470 -30.63 -14.35 3.10
C THR A 470 -31.07 -15.49 2.18
N GLY A 471 -30.15 -16.37 1.75
CA GLY A 471 -30.48 -17.55 0.95
C GLY A 471 -30.76 -17.29 -0.54
N SER A 472 -30.46 -16.10 -1.06
CA SER A 472 -30.62 -15.76 -2.48
C SER A 472 -29.36 -16.10 -3.28
N VAL A 473 -29.16 -17.38 -3.57
CA VAL A 473 -27.95 -17.93 -4.23
C VAL A 473 -27.70 -17.29 -5.62
N ALA A 474 -28.76 -17.03 -6.40
CA ALA A 474 -28.66 -16.51 -7.76
C ALA A 474 -28.10 -15.08 -7.89
N LEU A 475 -28.11 -14.28 -6.81
CA LEU A 475 -27.52 -12.94 -6.76
C LEU A 475 -26.13 -12.92 -6.12
N SER A 476 -25.68 -14.04 -5.54
CA SER A 476 -24.38 -14.14 -4.87
C SER A 476 -23.24 -14.56 -5.78
N GLU A 477 -23.56 -15.02 -6.99
CA GLU A 477 -22.64 -15.56 -8.00
C GLU A 477 -22.35 -14.60 -9.17
N LYS A 478 -23.08 -13.48 -9.25
CA LYS A 478 -22.82 -12.36 -10.16
C LYS A 478 -22.09 -11.25 -9.40
#